data_AF-A0A9X4QZP4-F1
#
_entry.id   AF-A0A9X4QZP4-F1
#
_cell.length_a   1.000
_cell.length_b   1.000
_cell.length_c   1.000
_cell.angle_alpha   90.00
_cell.angle_beta   90.00
_cell.angle_gamma   90.00
#
_symmetry.space_group_name_H-M   'P 1'
#
loop_
_entity.id
_entity.type
_entity.pdbx_description
1 polymer ?
#
loop_
_entity_poly.entity_id
_entity_poly.type
_entity_poly.pdbx_seq_one_letter_code
_entity_poly.pdbx_strand_id
1 'polypeptide(L)'
;MNKLKKVFTKKHVFLVNEKESKGNDDCIYGQNLLLSIYVSVSALNNAKSGNFIYSESIGRIVRNEDVISIEEPNDNDLAFFEYMKEHKEVAYSNKIVNDFHLKDYLIYVDGKAKNN
;
A
#
# COMPACT_ATOMS: atom_id res chain seq x y z
N MET A 1 -19.58 -1.76 12.11
CA MET A 1 -18.16 -1.36 12.24
C MET A 1 -17.49 -1.67 10.92
N ASN A 2 -16.96 -0.67 10.21
CA ASN A 2 -16.14 -0.95 9.03
C ASN A 2 -14.79 -1.47 9.54
N LYS A 3 -14.46 -2.72 9.23
CA LYS A 3 -13.27 -3.38 9.73
C LYS A 3 -12.15 -3.14 8.73
N LEU A 4 -11.07 -2.48 9.16
CA LEU A 4 -9.86 -2.39 8.35
C LEU A 4 -9.34 -3.82 8.12
N LYS A 5 -8.98 -4.14 6.88
CA LYS A 5 -8.47 -5.45 6.47
C LYS A 5 -7.12 -5.27 5.80
N LYS A 6 -6.21 -6.21 6.04
CA LYS A 6 -4.96 -6.31 5.30
C LYS A 6 -5.14 -7.37 4.21
N VAL A 7 -5.09 -6.94 2.95
CA VAL A 7 -5.40 -7.77 1.79
C VAL A 7 -4.13 -8.07 1.03
N PHE A 8 -3.74 -9.35 0.98
CA PHE A 8 -2.63 -9.81 0.16
C PHE A 8 -3.17 -10.24 -1.20
N THR A 9 -2.53 -9.74 -2.25
CA THR A 9 -2.85 -10.09 -3.63
C THR A 9 -1.63 -10.69 -4.29
N LYS A 10 -1.78 -11.20 -5.51
CA LYS A 10 -0.66 -11.74 -6.31
C LYS A 10 0.48 -10.75 -6.56
N LYS A 11 0.23 -9.44 -6.42
CA LYS A 11 1.22 -8.38 -6.73
C LYS A 11 1.48 -7.42 -5.57
N HIS A 12 0.46 -7.13 -4.78
CA HIS A 12 0.48 -6.04 -3.81
C HIS A 12 -0.24 -6.40 -2.52
N VAL A 13 0.10 -5.68 -1.46
CA VAL A 13 -0.56 -5.69 -0.16
C VAL A 13 -1.25 -4.35 0.05
N PHE A 14 -2.52 -4.39 0.45
CA PHE A 14 -3.32 -3.21 0.73
C PHE A 14 -3.84 -3.23 2.16
N LEU A 15 -3.94 -2.06 2.77
CA LEU A 15 -4.84 -1.84 3.91
C LEU A 15 -6.13 -1.24 3.38
N VAL A 16 -7.25 -1.88 3.70
CA VAL A 16 -8.56 -1.60 3.09
C VAL A 16 -9.59 -1.33 4.17
N ASN A 17 -10.16 -0.14 4.14
CA ASN A 17 -11.39 0.19 4.87
C ASN A 17 -12.57 -0.13 3.96
N GLU A 18 -13.01 -1.39 4.02
CA GLU A 18 -13.99 -1.93 3.08
C GLU A 18 -15.35 -1.23 3.23
N LYS A 19 -16.00 -1.03 2.09
CA LYS A 19 -17.35 -0.47 1.95
C LYS A 19 -18.17 -1.40 1.06
N GLU A 20 -19.48 -1.41 1.29
CA GLU A 20 -20.38 -2.19 0.45
C GLU A 20 -20.25 -1.79 -1.02
N SER A 21 -20.15 -2.80 -1.88
CA SER A 21 -20.18 -2.64 -3.32
C SER A 21 -21.57 -2.20 -3.78
N LYS A 22 -21.62 -1.35 -4.82
CA LYS A 22 -22.85 -1.10 -5.57
C LYS A 22 -22.76 -1.84 -6.91
N GLY A 23 -23.15 -3.12 -6.90
CA GLY A 23 -23.40 -3.90 -8.12
C GLY A 23 -22.24 -4.75 -8.65
N ASN A 24 -21.12 -4.86 -7.94
CA ASN A 24 -20.01 -5.76 -8.30
C ASN A 24 -19.52 -6.50 -7.05
N ASP A 25 -20.04 -7.70 -6.80
CA ASP A 25 -19.71 -8.50 -5.62
C ASP A 25 -18.42 -9.32 -5.81
N ASP A 26 -17.84 -9.29 -7.01
CA ASP A 26 -16.61 -9.99 -7.39
C ASP A 26 -15.34 -9.25 -6.98
N CYS A 27 -15.46 -8.11 -6.33
CA CYS A 27 -14.33 -7.28 -5.92
C CYS A 27 -14.46 -6.74 -4.50
N ILE A 28 -13.31 -6.43 -3.90
CA ILE A 28 -13.22 -5.64 -2.68
C ILE A 28 -13.34 -4.15 -3.04
N TYR A 29 -14.24 -3.45 -2.37
CA TYR A 29 -14.51 -2.02 -2.53
C TYR A 29 -14.19 -1.24 -1.26
N GLY A 30 -13.71 -0.01 -1.41
CA GLY A 30 -13.51 0.85 -0.25
C GLY A 30 -12.44 1.91 -0.46
N GLN A 31 -12.00 2.44 0.68
CA GLN A 31 -10.83 3.30 0.77
C GLN A 31 -9.61 2.40 1.02
N ASN A 32 -8.46 2.77 0.49
CA ASN A 32 -7.28 1.92 0.60
C ASN A 32 -5.98 2.69 0.72
N LEU A 33 -4.99 2.00 1.26
CA LEU A 33 -3.59 2.37 1.25
C LEU A 33 -2.81 1.24 0.60
N LEU A 34 -2.05 1.56 -0.44
CA LEU A 34 -1.08 0.63 -1.01
C LEU A 34 0.10 0.49 -0.04
N LEU A 35 0.13 -0.63 0.69
CA LEU A 35 1.14 -0.89 1.72
C LEU A 35 2.46 -1.35 1.09
N SER A 36 2.38 -2.21 0.07
CA SER A 36 3.57 -2.69 -0.65
C SER A 36 3.91 -1.81 -1.85
N ILE A 37 4.82 -0.84 -1.64
CA ILE A 37 5.23 0.10 -2.68
C ILE A 37 6.49 -0.37 -3.40
N TYR A 38 6.64 0.07 -4.65
CA TYR A 38 7.92 -0.02 -5.34
C TYR A 38 8.84 1.11 -4.89
N VAL A 39 10.07 0.78 -4.51
CA VAL A 39 11.12 1.73 -4.20
C VAL A 39 12.19 1.64 -5.28
N SER A 40 12.25 2.68 -6.11
CA SER A 40 13.26 2.80 -7.16
C SER A 40 14.62 3.13 -6.55
N VAL A 41 15.66 2.41 -6.95
CA VAL A 41 17.05 2.64 -6.53
C VAL A 41 17.84 3.19 -7.72
N SER A 42 18.31 4.43 -7.62
CA SER A 42 19.14 5.06 -8.65
C SER A 42 20.47 4.34 -8.81
N ALA A 43 20.79 3.87 -10.02
CA ALA A 43 22.09 3.28 -10.32
C ALA A 43 23.26 4.28 -10.20
N LEU A 44 23.00 5.59 -10.28
CA LEU A 44 24.06 6.62 -10.27
C LEU A 44 24.58 6.90 -8.86
N ASN A 45 23.70 6.90 -7.85
CA ASN A 45 24.02 7.36 -6.50
C ASN A 45 23.32 6.57 -5.39
N ASN A 46 22.68 5.44 -5.72
CA ASN A 46 21.91 4.61 -4.80
C ASN A 46 20.77 5.35 -4.07
N ALA A 47 20.34 6.51 -4.58
CA ALA A 47 19.20 7.25 -4.04
C ALA A 47 17.92 6.42 -4.20
N LYS A 48 17.07 6.42 -3.18
CA LYS A 48 15.83 5.65 -3.13
C LYS A 48 14.63 6.58 -3.21
N SER A 49 13.65 6.23 -4.04
CA SER A 49 12.40 6.99 -4.18
C SER A 49 11.19 6.09 -4.37
N GLY A 50 10.04 6.54 -3.88
CA GLY A 50 8.75 5.85 -3.91
C GLY A 50 7.79 6.60 -3.01
N ASN A 51 6.48 6.40 -3.17
CA ASN A 51 5.48 7.10 -2.37
C ASN A 51 4.44 6.10 -1.84
N PHE A 52 4.07 6.27 -0.58
CA PHE A 52 2.87 5.67 -0.02
C PHE A 52 1.69 6.59 -0.34
N ILE A 53 0.58 6.01 -0.80
CA ILE A 53 -0.60 6.77 -1.23
C ILE A 53 -1.85 6.18 -0.59
N TYR A 54 -2.59 7.03 0.10
CA TYR A 54 -3.92 6.74 0.60
C TYR A 54 -4.98 7.28 -0.37
N SER A 55 -5.89 6.41 -0.77
CA SER A 55 -7.05 6.75 -1.58
C SER A 55 -8.30 6.86 -0.71
N GLU A 56 -8.80 8.08 -0.59
CA GLU A 56 -10.04 8.38 0.13
C GLU A 56 -11.31 8.07 -0.68
N SER A 57 -11.18 8.00 -2.01
CA SER A 57 -12.30 7.66 -2.88
C SER A 57 -12.70 6.21 -2.69
N ILE A 58 -14.00 5.97 -2.52
CA ILE A 58 -14.56 4.62 -2.44
C ILE A 58 -14.61 4.07 -3.87
N GLY A 59 -13.78 3.06 -4.13
CA GLY A 59 -13.67 2.46 -5.46
C GLY A 59 -13.33 0.98 -5.39
N ARG A 60 -13.28 0.36 -6.58
CA ARG A 60 -12.81 -1.02 -6.74
C ARG A 60 -11.32 -1.08 -6.46
N ILE A 61 -10.91 -1.96 -5.55
CA ILE A 61 -9.50 -2.11 -5.16
C ILE A 61 -8.88 -3.31 -5.86
N VAL A 62 -9.47 -4.49 -5.66
CA VAL A 62 -8.97 -5.76 -6.21
C VAL A 62 -10.13 -6.72 -6.45
N ARG A 63 -9.99 -7.58 -7.46
CA ARG A 63 -10.92 -8.69 -7.70
C ARG A 63 -10.67 -9.81 -6.70
N ASN A 64 -11.72 -10.49 -6.28
CA ASN A 64 -11.63 -11.59 -5.33
C ASN A 64 -10.73 -12.74 -5.87
N GLU A 65 -10.68 -12.95 -7.19
CA GLU A 65 -9.81 -13.95 -7.84
C GLU A 65 -8.29 -13.66 -7.73
N ASP A 66 -7.92 -12.41 -7.41
CA ASP A 66 -6.53 -11.98 -7.26
C ASP A 66 -6.09 -11.89 -5.79
N VAL A 67 -7.03 -12.09 -4.85
CA VAL A 67 -6.76 -12.14 -3.42
C VAL A 67 -6.15 -13.50 -3.08
N ILE A 68 -5.03 -13.47 -2.36
CA ILE A 68 -4.37 -14.67 -1.82
C ILE A 68 -4.85 -14.92 -0.40
N SER A 69 -4.87 -13.89 0.44
CA SER A 69 -5.31 -13.96 1.83
C SER A 69 -5.79 -12.61 2.34
N ILE A 70 -6.60 -12.65 3.39
CA ILE A 70 -7.06 -11.48 4.13
C ILE A 70 -6.72 -11.72 5.60
N GLU A 71 -6.04 -10.75 6.21
CA GLU A 71 -5.63 -10.79 7.61
C GLU A 71 -6.16 -9.57 8.37
N GLU A 72 -6.18 -9.70 9.69
CA GLU A 72 -6.35 -8.53 10.55
C GLU A 72 -5.08 -7.67 10.53
N PRO A 73 -5.22 -6.34 10.37
CA PRO A 73 -4.10 -5.41 10.53
C PRO A 73 -3.58 -5.45 11.97
N ASN A 74 -2.27 -5.33 12.15
CA ASN A 74 -1.67 -5.15 13.47
C ASN A 74 -1.69 -3.66 13.88
N ASP A 75 -1.20 -3.35 15.10
CA ASP A 75 -1.19 -1.99 15.62
C ASP A 75 -0.38 -1.00 14.76
N ASN A 76 0.72 -1.45 14.15
CA ASN A 76 1.53 -0.62 13.25
C ASN A 76 0.80 -0.33 11.94
N ASP A 77 0.12 -1.33 11.37
CA ASP A 77 -0.69 -1.17 10.17
C ASP A 77 -1.81 -0.14 10.42
N LEU A 78 -2.47 -0.23 11.57
CA LEU A 78 -3.53 0.71 12.00
C LEU A 78 -2.98 2.13 12.17
N ALA A 79 -1.86 2.28 12.90
CA ALA A 79 -1.22 3.57 13.12
C ALA A 79 -0.78 4.21 11.79
N PHE A 80 -0.19 3.42 10.88
CA PHE A 80 0.22 3.91 9.57
C PHE A 80 -0.97 4.32 8.70
N PHE A 81 -2.06 3.55 8.73
CA PHE A 81 -3.28 3.90 7.99
C PHE A 81 -3.87 5.23 8.45
N GLU A 82 -3.95 5.47 9.76
CA GLU A 82 -4.42 6.75 10.30
C GLU A 82 -3.48 7.91 9.97
N TYR A 83 -2.17 7.71 10.07
CA TYR A 83 -1.17 8.68 9.64
C TYR A 83 -1.35 9.06 8.16
N MET A 84 -1.53 8.08 7.28
CA MET A 84 -1.72 8.28 5.86
C MET A 84 -3.07 8.92 5.50
N LYS A 85 -4.12 8.71 6.30
CA LYS A 85 -5.41 9.40 6.11
C LYS A 85 -5.30 10.91 6.23
N GLU A 86 -4.44 11.39 7.12
CA GLU A 86 -4.14 12.82 7.31
C GLU A 86 -3.25 13.36 6.18
N HIS A 87 -2.19 12.64 5.83
CA HIS A 87 -1.15 13.15 4.92
C HIS A 87 -1.43 12.89 3.42
N LYS A 88 -2.29 11.90 3.11
CA LYS A 88 -2.67 11.41 1.77
C LYS A 88 -1.54 10.79 0.94
N GLU A 89 -0.40 11.45 0.85
CA GLU A 89 0.78 10.99 0.14
C GLU A 89 2.04 11.30 0.95
N VAL A 90 2.87 10.28 1.15
CA VAL A 90 4.10 10.41 1.92
C VAL A 90 5.23 9.71 1.17
N ALA A 91 6.30 10.46 0.93
CA ALA A 91 7.49 9.92 0.29
C ALA A 91 8.16 8.87 1.17
N TYR A 92 8.68 7.83 0.52
CA TYR A 92 9.53 6.83 1.12
C TYR A 92 10.70 7.52 1.84
N SER A 93 10.92 7.12 3.08
CA SER A 93 12.14 7.42 3.82
C SER A 93 12.43 6.29 4.79
N ASN A 94 13.71 6.12 5.16
CA ASN A 94 14.08 5.18 6.21
C ASN A 94 13.35 5.46 7.53
N LYS A 95 13.08 6.74 7.82
CA LYS A 95 12.31 7.14 9.00
C LYS A 95 10.90 6.56 8.99
N ILE A 96 10.13 6.81 7.94
CA ILE A 96 8.75 6.29 7.82
C ILE A 96 8.74 4.75 7.88
N VAL A 97 9.69 4.10 7.21
CA VAL A 97 9.79 2.64 7.20
C VAL A 97 10.09 2.08 8.58
N ASN A 98 10.98 2.73 9.34
CA ASN A 98 11.34 2.29 10.68
C ASN A 98 10.25 2.60 11.70
N ASP A 99 9.64 3.79 11.64
CA ASP A 99 8.60 4.22 12.58
C ASP A 99 7.36 3.32 12.49
N PHE A 100 7.03 2.80 11.30
CA PHE A 100 5.85 1.95 11.06
C PHE A 100 6.18 0.49 10.68
N HIS A 101 7.45 0.09 10.78
CA HIS A 101 7.90 -1.29 10.54
C HIS A 101 7.55 -1.83 9.13
N LEU A 102 7.70 -1.01 8.09
CA LEU A 102 7.19 -1.31 6.75
C LEU A 102 8.16 -2.10 5.85
N LYS A 103 9.30 -2.55 6.39
CA LYS A 103 10.42 -3.08 5.61
C LYS A 103 10.01 -4.28 4.73
N ASP A 104 9.17 -5.15 5.26
CA ASP A 104 8.76 -6.39 4.58
C ASP A 104 7.77 -6.14 3.43
N TYR A 105 7.25 -4.92 3.30
CA TYR A 105 6.33 -4.54 2.22
C TYR A 105 7.06 -3.83 1.06
N LEU A 106 8.33 -3.48 1.20
CA LEU A 106 9.05 -2.72 0.17
C LEU A 106 9.54 -3.62 -0.95
N ILE A 107 9.21 -3.25 -2.18
CA ILE A 107 9.70 -3.95 -3.39
C ILE A 107 10.74 -3.05 -4.06
N TYR A 108 12.02 -3.39 -3.87
CA TYR A 108 13.12 -2.62 -4.48
C TYR A 108 13.27 -2.95 -5.96
N VAL A 109 13.39 -1.90 -6.79
CA VAL A 109 13.58 -2.02 -8.22
C VAL A 109 14.77 -1.16 -8.64
N ASP A 110 15.74 -1.76 -9.31
CA ASP A 110 16.90 -1.02 -9.80
C ASP A 110 16.51 -0.12 -10.98
N GLY A 111 16.86 1.16 -10.86
CA GLY A 111 16.71 2.12 -11.94
C GLY A 111 17.67 1.80 -13.07
N LYS A 112 17.15 1.59 -14.29
CA LYS A 112 18.00 1.47 -15.47
C LYS A 112 18.73 2.81 -15.68
N ALA A 113 20.06 2.79 -15.62
CA ALA A 113 20.84 3.90 -16.11
C ALA A 113 20.49 4.10 -17.60
N LYS A 114 19.91 5.25 -17.95
CA LYS A 114 19.90 5.67 -19.35
C LYS A 114 21.36 6.01 -19.67
N ASN A 115 22.01 5.16 -20.45
CA ASN A 115 23.22 5.56 -21.14
C ASN A 115 22.82 6.71 -22.07
N ASN A 116 23.23 7.93 -21.72
CA ASN A 116 23.17 9.08 -22.62
C ASN A 116 24.17 8.88 -23.77
#